data_AF-A0A6A7KRR0-F1
#
_entry.id   AF-A0A6A7KRR0-F1
#
_cell.length_a   1.000
_cell.length_b   1.000
_cell.length_c   1.000
_cell.angle_alpha   90.00
_cell.angle_beta   90.00
_cell.angle_gamma   90.00
#
_symmetry.space_group_name_H-M   'P 1'
#
loop_
_entity.id
_entity.type
_entity.pdbx_description
1 polymer ?
#
loop_
_entity_poly.entity_id
_entity_poly.type
_entity_poly.pdbx_seq_one_letter_code
_entity_poly.pdbx_strand_id
1 'polypeptide(L)'
;MTDKPLFAPLPLQLIGDARLSRTDIDVVAVVAWHHRLGRNGRGCYAGNATLAREVGIQESHLSRSLTKLEQLGIIERHRDPEDRRKRIYHLNYLDNPRIVTNTGKYSPAPTASAEIVTKVGNDSAEYLPNDPEIVTNEIQQVSDINKQFSDNKENRCSKTKNRYRETGADAPSEGISLRSIEGKRDSAEAGIQVERVSQQRALEGRNRAVEKLNAAVASLSDLERRDVFALRGDEWTAAFDTAVTAELGSPGEGVRVLLRAAAQL
;
A
#
# COMPACT_ATOMS: atom_id res chain seq x y z
N MET A 1 -6.57 -3.30 26.15
CA MET A 1 -6.91 -4.08 24.94
C MET A 1 -5.59 -4.34 24.23
N THR A 2 -5.23 -5.59 23.93
CA THR A 2 -3.98 -5.89 23.23
C THR A 2 -3.98 -5.22 21.87
N ASP A 3 -3.07 -4.27 21.66
CA ASP A 3 -2.77 -3.58 20.39
C ASP A 3 -2.12 -4.56 19.40
N LYS A 4 -2.79 -5.68 19.14
CA LYS A 4 -2.40 -6.57 18.07
C LYS A 4 -2.88 -5.92 16.77
N PRO A 5 -1.97 -5.61 15.83
CA PRO A 5 -2.38 -5.09 14.54
C PRO A 5 -3.34 -6.10 13.89
N LEU A 6 -4.51 -5.61 13.49
CA LEU A 6 -5.51 -6.39 12.78
C LEU A 6 -5.25 -6.19 11.28
N PHE A 7 -4.97 -7.28 10.59
CA PHE A 7 -4.73 -7.26 9.16
C PHE A 7 -6.00 -7.71 8.43
N ALA A 8 -6.44 -6.91 7.46
CA ALA A 8 -7.44 -7.34 6.50
C ALA A 8 -6.72 -8.17 5.41
N PRO A 9 -7.12 -9.42 5.18
CA PRO A 9 -6.52 -10.28 4.19
C PRO A 9 -7.05 -9.89 2.81
N LEU A 10 -6.28 -9.05 2.12
CA LEU A 10 -6.50 -8.68 0.74
C LEU A 10 -5.71 -9.62 -0.18
N PRO A 11 -6.38 -10.25 -1.17
CA PRO A 11 -5.67 -10.99 -2.20
C PRO A 11 -4.71 -10.06 -2.96
N LEU A 12 -3.44 -10.47 -3.07
CA LEU A 12 -2.41 -9.70 -3.77
C LEU A 12 -2.78 -9.41 -5.23
N GLN A 13 -3.54 -10.31 -5.86
CA GLN A 13 -4.05 -10.15 -7.22
C GLN A 13 -4.89 -8.89 -7.41
N LEU A 14 -5.64 -8.46 -6.39
CA LEU A 14 -6.47 -7.25 -6.48
C LEU A 14 -5.63 -5.98 -6.47
N ILE A 15 -4.46 -6.01 -5.84
CA ILE A 15 -3.54 -4.87 -5.78
C ILE A 15 -2.97 -4.57 -7.16
N GLY A 16 -2.75 -5.59 -7.99
CA GLY A 16 -2.24 -5.46 -9.35
C GLY A 16 -3.31 -5.24 -10.44
N ASP A 17 -4.61 -5.27 -10.10
CA ASP A 17 -5.67 -5.15 -11.12
C ASP A 17 -5.90 -3.67 -11.50
N ALA A 18 -5.40 -3.28 -12.67
CA ALA A 18 -5.55 -1.92 -13.21
C ALA A 18 -7.01 -1.51 -13.47
N ARG A 19 -7.97 -2.45 -13.47
CA ARG A 19 -9.41 -2.16 -13.61
C ARG A 19 -10.00 -1.62 -12.31
N LEU A 20 -9.36 -1.87 -11.17
CA LEU A 20 -9.82 -1.44 -9.86
C LEU A 20 -9.24 -0.07 -9.50
N SER A 21 -10.10 0.81 -9.00
CA SER A 21 -9.64 2.03 -8.36
C SER A 21 -9.20 1.72 -6.92
N ARG A 22 -8.42 2.63 -6.32
CA ARG A 22 -8.08 2.55 -4.89
C ARG A 22 -9.32 2.39 -4.01
N THR A 23 -10.38 3.13 -4.30
CA THR A 23 -11.65 3.03 -3.58
C THR A 23 -12.29 1.64 -3.71
N ASP A 24 -12.20 1.02 -4.88
CA ASP A 24 -12.71 -0.34 -5.07
C ASP A 24 -11.94 -1.36 -4.22
N ILE A 25 -10.61 -1.19 -4.11
CA ILE A 25 -9.75 -2.02 -3.25
C ILE A 25 -10.11 -1.82 -1.77
N ASP A 26 -10.32 -0.59 -1.32
CA ASP A 26 -10.73 -0.28 0.05
C ASP A 26 -12.10 -0.90 0.38
N VAL A 27 -13.06 -0.85 -0.55
CA VAL A 27 -14.36 -1.51 -0.40
C VAL A 27 -14.20 -3.02 -0.26
N VAL A 28 -13.35 -3.66 -1.08
CA VAL A 28 -13.07 -5.10 -0.94
C VAL A 28 -12.42 -5.41 0.40
N ALA A 29 -11.50 -4.56 0.88
CA ALA A 29 -10.84 -4.75 2.17
C ALA A 29 -11.84 -4.77 3.33
N VAL A 30 -12.78 -3.83 3.34
CA VAL A 30 -13.83 -3.72 4.36
C VAL A 30 -14.82 -4.89 4.24
N VAL A 31 -15.21 -5.28 3.03
CA VAL A 31 -16.03 -6.49 2.84
C VAL A 31 -15.30 -7.74 3.35
N ALA A 32 -14.01 -7.88 3.07
CA ALA A 32 -13.19 -9.01 3.54
C ALA A 32 -13.07 -9.06 5.06
N TRP A 33 -12.94 -7.89 5.68
CA TRP A 33 -12.95 -7.71 7.11
C TRP A 33 -14.24 -8.24 7.74
N HIS A 34 -15.41 -7.82 7.24
CA HIS A 34 -16.72 -8.29 7.71
C HIS A 34 -17.02 -9.75 7.34
N HIS A 35 -16.50 -10.21 6.20
CA HIS A 35 -16.59 -11.60 5.77
C HIS A 35 -15.82 -12.54 6.71
N ARG A 36 -14.87 -12.02 7.50
CA ARG A 36 -13.95 -12.79 8.33
C ARG A 36 -13.29 -13.93 7.55
N LEU A 37 -12.89 -13.67 6.31
CA LEU A 37 -12.33 -14.70 5.41
C LEU A 37 -13.21 -15.92 5.13
N GLY A 38 -14.53 -15.81 5.30
CA GLY A 38 -15.41 -16.96 5.09
C GLY A 38 -15.26 -18.04 6.16
N ARG A 39 -14.62 -17.73 7.31
CA ARG A 39 -14.46 -18.67 8.43
C ARG A 39 -15.79 -19.17 9.00
N ASN A 40 -16.88 -18.42 8.75
CA ASN A 40 -18.24 -18.82 9.09
C ASN A 40 -19.05 -19.29 7.86
N GLY A 41 -18.53 -19.16 6.64
CA GLY A 41 -19.21 -19.46 5.38
C GLY A 41 -20.41 -18.56 5.04
N ARG A 42 -20.82 -17.68 5.96
CA ARG A 42 -22.09 -16.95 5.85
C ARG A 42 -22.04 -15.67 5.01
N GLY A 43 -20.88 -15.21 4.56
CA GLY A 43 -20.78 -13.93 3.84
C GLY A 43 -20.69 -12.70 4.77
N CYS A 44 -20.61 -11.52 4.16
CA CYS A 44 -20.65 -10.22 4.84
C CYS A 44 -22.09 -9.71 4.93
N TYR A 45 -22.59 -9.53 6.16
CA TYR A 45 -23.94 -9.03 6.47
C TYR A 45 -24.01 -7.53 6.75
N ALA A 46 -22.87 -6.83 6.70
CA ALA A 46 -22.83 -5.40 6.94
C ALA A 46 -23.66 -4.67 5.87
N GLY A 47 -24.57 -3.80 6.31
CA GLY A 47 -25.38 -2.98 5.41
C GLY A 47 -24.55 -1.89 4.72
N ASN A 48 -25.06 -1.37 3.60
CA ASN A 48 -24.37 -0.36 2.80
C ASN A 48 -23.96 0.89 3.60
N ALA A 49 -24.82 1.37 4.51
CA ALA A 49 -24.50 2.50 5.38
C ALA A 49 -23.28 2.23 6.28
N THR A 50 -23.16 1.01 6.79
CA THR A 50 -22.04 0.59 7.66
C THR A 50 -20.76 0.50 6.85
N LEU A 51 -20.82 -0.18 5.70
CA LEU A 51 -19.68 -0.30 4.78
C LEU A 51 -19.20 1.07 4.30
N ALA A 52 -20.11 1.96 3.92
CA ALA A 52 -19.79 3.30 3.43
C ALA A 52 -19.08 4.13 4.50
N ARG A 53 -19.58 4.07 5.74
CA ARG A 53 -18.97 4.73 6.91
C ARG A 53 -17.56 4.22 7.19
N GLU A 54 -17.34 2.91 7.13
CA GLU A 54 -16.03 2.31 7.42
C GLU A 54 -15.00 2.58 6.31
N VAL A 55 -15.43 2.61 5.05
CA VAL A 55 -14.58 3.01 3.92
C VAL A 55 -14.35 4.54 3.92
N GLY A 56 -15.25 5.32 4.51
CA GLY A 56 -15.18 6.79 4.52
C GLY A 56 -15.70 7.44 3.23
N ILE A 57 -16.68 6.82 2.57
CA ILE A 57 -17.28 7.32 1.32
C ILE A 57 -18.79 7.45 1.42
N GLN A 58 -19.42 8.14 0.45
CA GLN A 58 -20.87 8.23 0.36
C GLN A 58 -21.49 6.90 -0.10
N GLU A 59 -22.69 6.57 0.37
CA GLU A 59 -23.39 5.31 0.02
C GLU A 59 -23.64 5.15 -1.49
N SER A 60 -23.81 6.26 -2.22
CA SER A 60 -23.96 6.27 -3.68
C SER A 60 -22.68 5.78 -4.38
N HIS A 61 -21.51 6.18 -3.89
CA HIS A 61 -20.21 5.75 -4.41
C HIS A 61 -19.94 4.30 -4.05
N LEU A 62 -20.25 3.89 -2.82
CA LEU A 62 -20.18 2.49 -2.41
C LEU A 62 -21.04 1.61 -3.32
N SER A 63 -22.29 2.00 -3.58
CA SER A 63 -23.21 1.22 -4.41
C SER A 63 -22.69 1.04 -5.85
N ARG A 64 -22.07 2.08 -6.43
CA ARG A 64 -21.40 1.99 -7.74
C ARG A 64 -20.22 1.03 -7.70
N SER A 65 -19.36 1.15 -6.68
CA SER A 65 -18.20 0.28 -6.50
C SER A 65 -18.60 -1.19 -6.32
N LEU A 66 -19.59 -1.48 -5.47
CA LEU A 66 -20.12 -2.84 -5.28
C LEU A 66 -20.71 -3.41 -6.58
N THR A 67 -21.38 -2.60 -7.39
CA THR A 67 -21.92 -3.05 -8.69
C THR A 67 -20.78 -3.36 -9.67
N LYS A 68 -19.73 -2.54 -9.70
CA LYS A 68 -18.54 -2.78 -10.52
C LYS A 68 -17.80 -4.06 -10.08
N LEU A 69 -17.61 -4.26 -8.78
CA LEU A 69 -16.97 -5.46 -8.22
C LEU A 69 -17.77 -6.73 -8.52
N GLU A 70 -19.10 -6.64 -8.51
CA GLU A 70 -20.02 -7.73 -8.90
C GLU A 70 -19.88 -8.05 -10.40
N GLN A 71 -19.81 -7.03 -11.26
CA GLN A 71 -19.58 -7.21 -12.71
C GLN A 71 -18.22 -7.83 -13.04
N LEU A 72 -17.19 -7.52 -12.24
CA LEU A 72 -15.86 -8.13 -12.38
C LEU A 72 -15.82 -9.56 -11.82
N GLY A 73 -16.86 -10.00 -11.12
CA GLY A 73 -16.91 -11.30 -10.46
C GLY A 73 -15.95 -11.41 -9.29
N ILE A 74 -15.63 -10.29 -8.63
CA ILE A 74 -14.80 -10.27 -7.41
C ILE A 74 -15.68 -10.51 -6.18
N ILE A 75 -16.91 -9.99 -6.22
CA ILE A 75 -17.92 -10.23 -5.19
C ILE A 75 -19.17 -10.83 -5.81
N GLU A 76 -19.87 -11.64 -5.02
CA GLU A 76 -21.22 -12.11 -5.32
C GLU A 76 -22.20 -11.54 -4.31
N ARG A 77 -23.37 -11.13 -4.81
CA ARG A 77 -24.45 -10.59 -3.98
C ARG A 77 -25.59 -11.60 -3.91
N HIS A 78 -25.84 -12.09 -2.71
CA HIS A 78 -26.95 -12.99 -2.40
C HIS A 78 -28.01 -12.25 -1.58
N ARG A 79 -29.27 -12.68 -1.67
CA ARG A 79 -30.31 -12.23 -0.74
C ARG A 79 -30.27 -13.13 0.49
N ASP A 80 -30.41 -12.52 1.67
CA ASP A 80 -30.49 -13.31 2.89
C ASP A 80 -31.75 -14.20 2.86
N PRO A 81 -31.62 -15.52 3.12
CA PRO A 81 -32.76 -16.44 3.11
C PRO A 81 -33.79 -16.13 4.21
N GLU A 82 -33.36 -15.56 5.35
CA GLU A 82 -34.25 -15.19 6.45
C GLU A 82 -34.88 -13.81 6.22
N ASP A 83 -34.09 -12.83 5.79
CA ASP A 83 -34.54 -11.46 5.54
C ASP A 83 -34.19 -10.98 4.13
N ARG A 84 -35.12 -11.17 3.19
CA ARG A 84 -34.93 -10.78 1.76
C ARG A 84 -34.60 -9.30 1.53
N ARG A 85 -34.77 -8.42 2.53
CA ARG A 85 -34.38 -7.00 2.45
C ARG A 85 -32.88 -6.82 2.57
N LYS A 86 -32.21 -7.74 3.27
CA LYS A 86 -30.76 -7.74 3.46
C LYS A 86 -30.07 -8.43 2.29
N ARG A 87 -28.86 -7.96 2.03
CA ARG A 87 -27.96 -8.50 1.02
C ARG A 87 -26.74 -9.04 1.73
N ILE A 88 -26.31 -10.22 1.32
CA ILE A 88 -25.11 -10.89 1.80
C ILE A 88 -24.08 -10.80 0.68
N TYR A 89 -22.88 -10.33 1.01
CA TYR A 89 -21.78 -10.22 0.06
C TYR A 89 -20.78 -11.36 0.29
N HIS A 90 -20.51 -12.15 -0.73
CA HIS A 90 -19.48 -13.18 -0.74
C HIS A 90 -18.30 -12.72 -1.59
N LEU A 91 -17.08 -13.08 -1.18
CA LEU A 91 -15.87 -12.79 -1.93
C LEU A 91 -15.52 -14.00 -2.79
N ASN A 92 -15.45 -13.80 -4.10
CA ASN A 92 -15.16 -14.85 -5.08
C ASN A 92 -13.87 -14.54 -5.86
N TYR A 93 -12.74 -14.46 -5.13
CA TYR A 93 -11.44 -14.15 -5.74
C TYR A 93 -10.62 -15.39 -6.14
N LEU A 94 -10.95 -16.58 -5.61
CA LEU A 94 -10.21 -17.81 -5.92
C LEU A 94 -10.72 -18.49 -7.20
N ASP A 95 -12.03 -18.44 -7.46
CA ASP A 95 -12.63 -19.21 -8.56
C ASP A 95 -12.73 -18.42 -9.86
N ASN A 96 -12.22 -17.19 -9.90
CA ASN A 96 -12.32 -16.34 -11.07
C ASN A 96 -10.97 -16.20 -11.80
N PRO A 97 -10.70 -17.04 -12.82
CA PRO A 97 -9.49 -16.94 -13.64
C PRO A 97 -9.43 -15.63 -14.46
N ARG A 98 -10.46 -14.78 -14.45
CA ARG A 98 -10.42 -13.47 -15.12
C ARG A 98 -9.73 -12.37 -14.30
N ILE A 99 -9.31 -12.68 -13.08
CA ILE A 99 -8.35 -11.85 -12.31
C ILE A 99 -6.90 -12.22 -12.68
N VAL A 100 -6.69 -13.00 -13.75
CA VAL A 100 -5.38 -13.04 -14.42
C VAL A 100 -5.05 -11.62 -14.80
N THR A 101 -4.03 -11.09 -14.11
CA THR A 101 -3.56 -9.73 -14.21
C THR A 101 -3.48 -9.36 -15.68
N ASN A 102 -4.20 -8.31 -16.07
CA ASN A 102 -3.92 -7.61 -17.31
C ASN A 102 -2.61 -6.83 -17.08
N THR A 103 -1.52 -7.57 -16.81
CA THR A 103 -0.14 -7.10 -16.88
C THR A 103 0.09 -6.81 -18.35
N GLY A 104 -0.42 -5.67 -18.81
CA GLY A 104 -0.05 -5.12 -20.09
C GLY A 104 1.47 -5.15 -20.15
N LYS A 105 2.02 -5.97 -21.05
CA LYS A 105 3.44 -5.92 -21.43
C LYS A 105 4.46 -6.00 -20.29
N TYR A 106 4.18 -6.71 -19.19
CA TYR A 106 5.26 -7.48 -18.60
C TYR A 106 5.35 -8.76 -19.44
N SER A 107 6.01 -8.63 -20.59
CA SER A 107 6.70 -9.78 -21.15
C SER A 107 7.67 -10.17 -20.04
N PRO A 108 7.53 -11.32 -19.35
CA PRO A 108 8.66 -11.82 -18.60
C PRO A 108 9.79 -11.82 -19.62
N ALA A 109 10.88 -11.08 -19.37
CA ALA A 109 12.06 -11.08 -20.25
C ALA A 109 12.24 -12.53 -20.70
N PRO A 110 12.20 -12.82 -22.02
CA PRO A 110 11.90 -14.14 -22.53
C PRO A 110 12.75 -15.12 -21.74
N THR A 111 12.12 -15.81 -20.79
CA THR A 111 12.76 -16.94 -20.16
C THR A 111 12.75 -17.89 -21.32
N ALA A 112 13.88 -17.93 -22.02
CA ALA A 112 14.13 -18.94 -23.02
C ALA A 112 13.69 -20.22 -22.33
N SER A 113 12.59 -20.77 -22.83
CA SER A 113 12.25 -22.15 -22.63
C SER A 113 13.42 -22.90 -23.23
N ALA A 114 14.52 -22.98 -22.47
CA ALA A 114 15.43 -24.09 -22.56
C ALA A 114 14.54 -25.27 -22.20
N GLU A 115 13.91 -25.82 -23.23
CA GLU A 115 13.86 -27.26 -23.37
C GLU A 115 15.21 -27.78 -22.87
N ILE A 116 15.22 -28.26 -21.63
CA ILE A 116 16.24 -29.20 -21.19
C ILE A 116 15.91 -30.48 -21.99
N VAL A 117 16.20 -30.45 -23.28
CA VAL A 117 16.49 -31.64 -24.04
C VAL A 117 17.74 -32.19 -23.38
N THR A 118 17.55 -33.18 -22.53
CA THR A 118 18.61 -34.05 -22.05
C THR A 118 19.16 -34.82 -23.25
N LYS A 119 19.97 -34.15 -24.08
CA LYS A 119 20.94 -34.82 -24.92
C LYS A 119 22.28 -34.69 -24.21
N VAL A 120 22.57 -35.73 -23.44
CA VAL A 120 23.91 -36.09 -23.03
C VAL A 120 24.73 -36.25 -24.31
N GLY A 121 25.54 -35.25 -24.62
CA GLY A 121 26.46 -35.23 -25.74
C GLY A 121 27.68 -34.42 -25.32
N ASN A 122 28.71 -35.13 -24.85
CA ASN A 122 30.04 -34.59 -24.65
C ASN A 122 30.62 -34.24 -26.02
N ASP A 123 30.64 -32.97 -26.41
CA ASP A 123 31.50 -32.52 -27.51
C ASP A 123 31.98 -31.08 -27.25
N SER A 124 33.27 -31.01 -26.92
CA SER A 124 34.28 -29.99 -27.22
C SER A 124 33.86 -28.52 -27.33
N ALA A 125 34.34 -27.73 -26.37
CA ALA A 125 34.31 -26.28 -26.38
C ALA A 125 35.21 -25.70 -27.49
N GLU A 126 34.60 -25.17 -28.55
CA GLU A 126 35.25 -24.21 -29.45
C GLU A 126 34.89 -22.78 -29.03
N TYR A 127 35.94 -21.98 -28.92
CA TYR A 127 35.95 -20.58 -28.49
C TYR A 127 35.48 -19.68 -29.63
N LEU A 128 34.42 -18.89 -29.45
CA LEU A 128 34.03 -17.84 -30.41
C LEU A 128 34.29 -16.44 -29.84
N PRO A 129 34.70 -15.46 -30.68
CA PRO A 129 35.11 -14.12 -30.24
C PRO A 129 33.92 -13.20 -29.96
N ASN A 130 34.10 -12.31 -28.98
CA ASN A 130 33.17 -11.23 -28.65
C ASN A 130 33.29 -10.07 -29.66
N ASP A 131 32.23 -9.77 -30.39
CA ASP A 131 32.09 -8.51 -31.16
C ASP A 131 31.13 -7.54 -30.43
N PRO A 132 31.59 -6.35 -30.00
CA PRO A 132 30.75 -5.36 -29.31
C PRO A 132 30.28 -4.23 -30.25
N GLU A 133 29.28 -4.45 -31.12
CA GLU A 133 28.77 -3.37 -31.99
C GLU A 133 27.24 -3.22 -32.13
N ILE A 134 26.40 -3.84 -31.28
CA ILE A 134 24.92 -3.79 -31.46
C ILE A 134 24.18 -2.94 -30.40
N VAL A 135 24.84 -2.05 -29.63
CA VAL A 135 24.21 -1.37 -28.47
C VAL A 135 24.06 0.16 -28.59
N THR A 136 23.85 0.74 -29.78
CA THR A 136 23.71 2.21 -29.89
C THR A 136 22.44 2.74 -30.56
N ASN A 137 21.56 1.90 -31.13
CA ASN A 137 20.41 2.42 -31.88
C ASN A 137 19.07 2.51 -31.10
N GLU A 138 18.97 1.97 -29.89
CA GLU A 138 17.70 1.99 -29.12
C GLU A 138 17.54 3.19 -28.17
N ILE A 139 18.62 3.92 -27.87
CA ILE A 139 18.57 5.04 -26.92
C ILE A 139 17.96 6.31 -27.55
N GLN A 140 18.01 6.46 -28.87
CA GLN A 140 17.53 7.66 -29.56
C GLN A 140 15.99 7.73 -29.69
N GLN A 141 15.27 6.61 -29.58
CA GLN A 141 13.80 6.59 -29.75
C GLN A 141 13.02 7.01 -28.48
N VAL A 142 13.64 6.95 -27.30
CA VAL A 142 12.96 7.23 -26.02
C VAL A 142 12.86 8.74 -25.75
N SER A 143 13.73 9.57 -26.34
CA SER A 143 13.70 11.03 -26.15
C SER A 143 12.53 11.72 -26.84
N ASP A 144 11.99 11.16 -27.93
CA ASP A 144 10.92 11.79 -28.71
C ASP A 144 9.53 11.58 -28.10
N ILE A 145 9.34 10.50 -27.33
CA ILE A 145 8.06 10.20 -26.65
C ILE A 145 7.81 11.19 -25.50
N ASN A 146 8.85 11.65 -24.81
CA ASN A 146 8.71 12.58 -23.68
C ASN A 146 8.36 14.01 -24.08
N LYS A 147 8.57 14.41 -25.35
CA LYS A 147 8.19 15.74 -25.84
C LYS A 147 6.69 15.90 -26.13
N GLN A 148 5.94 14.80 -26.32
CA GLN A 148 4.50 14.89 -26.61
C GLN A 148 3.62 15.03 -25.36
N PHE A 149 4.15 14.82 -24.15
CA PHE A 149 3.37 14.90 -22.91
C PHE A 149 3.38 16.30 -22.26
N SER A 150 4.23 17.24 -22.69
CA SER A 150 4.26 18.59 -22.12
C SER A 150 3.13 19.51 -22.59
N ASP A 151 2.49 19.20 -23.72
CA ASP A 151 1.61 20.16 -24.41
C ASP A 151 0.11 19.92 -24.15
N ASN A 152 -0.26 18.96 -23.29
CA ASN A 152 -1.66 18.59 -23.05
C ASN A 152 -2.21 19.03 -21.68
N LYS A 153 -1.83 20.23 -21.22
CA LYS A 153 -2.19 20.76 -19.89
C LYS A 153 -3.41 21.70 -19.85
N GLU A 154 -4.03 22.03 -20.98
CA GLU A 154 -5.04 23.12 -21.00
C GLU A 154 -6.49 22.74 -21.28
N ASN A 155 -6.85 21.46 -21.45
CA ASN A 155 -8.24 21.13 -21.81
C ASN A 155 -8.88 20.07 -20.89
N ARG A 156 -9.56 20.55 -19.84
CA ARG A 156 -10.97 20.19 -19.48
C ARG A 156 -11.32 20.64 -18.05
N CYS A 157 -11.74 21.89 -17.91
CA CYS A 157 -12.62 22.31 -16.83
C CYS A 157 -13.92 22.86 -17.45
N SER A 158 -14.78 21.95 -17.92
CA SER A 158 -16.10 22.31 -18.45
C SER A 158 -17.04 22.59 -17.28
N LYS A 159 -17.34 23.88 -17.10
CA LYS A 159 -18.43 24.50 -16.33
C LYS A 159 -19.61 23.55 -16.01
N THR A 160 -19.63 22.99 -14.81
CA THR A 160 -20.86 22.49 -14.19
C THR A 160 -21.71 23.68 -13.77
N LYS A 161 -22.77 23.98 -14.53
CA LYS A 161 -23.80 24.95 -14.14
C LYS A 161 -24.55 24.40 -12.94
N ASN A 162 -24.20 24.87 -11.74
CA ASN A 162 -25.00 24.67 -10.54
C ASN A 162 -26.33 25.40 -10.71
N ARG A 163 -27.39 24.63 -10.99
CA ARG A 163 -28.76 25.09 -10.99
C ARG A 163 -29.26 25.09 -9.54
N TYR A 164 -28.90 26.13 -8.79
CA TYR A 164 -29.55 26.41 -7.51
C TYR A 164 -30.98 26.84 -7.79
N ARG A 165 -31.94 26.07 -7.26
CA ARG A 165 -33.35 26.42 -7.22
C ARG A 165 -33.52 27.30 -5.98
N GLU A 166 -33.68 28.59 -6.18
CA GLU A 166 -34.10 29.51 -5.12
C GLU A 166 -35.53 29.13 -4.71
N THR A 167 -35.66 28.49 -3.56
CA THR A 167 -36.90 28.54 -2.79
C THR A 167 -36.75 29.68 -1.80
N GLY A 168 -37.34 30.82 -2.14
CA GLY A 168 -37.55 31.92 -1.20
C GLY A 168 -38.62 31.55 -0.19
N ALA A 169 -38.39 31.93 1.07
CA ALA A 169 -39.38 32.48 2.01
C ALA A 169 -38.69 32.76 3.36
N ASP A 170 -38.39 34.04 3.58
CA ASP A 170 -38.58 34.79 4.82
C ASP A 170 -38.11 34.14 6.14
N ALA A 171 -36.84 34.36 6.48
CA ALA A 171 -36.37 34.31 7.86
C ALA A 171 -35.99 35.73 8.32
N PRO A 172 -36.45 36.19 9.49
CA PRO A 172 -36.16 37.52 10.01
C PRO A 172 -34.67 37.67 10.30
N SER A 173 -34.07 38.70 9.73
CA SER A 173 -32.67 39.07 9.92
C SER A 173 -32.44 39.67 11.31
N GLU A 174 -32.04 38.84 12.27
CA GLU A 174 -31.40 39.34 13.49
C GLU A 174 -29.98 39.80 13.14
N GLY A 175 -29.73 41.09 13.31
CA GLY A 175 -28.45 41.72 13.01
C GLY A 175 -27.32 41.16 13.89
N ILE A 176 -26.51 40.27 13.32
CA ILE A 176 -25.28 39.79 13.95
C ILE A 176 -24.27 40.94 13.95
N SER A 177 -24.02 41.48 15.15
CA SER A 177 -23.04 42.53 15.41
C SER A 177 -21.63 42.09 14.98
N LEU A 178 -21.08 42.79 13.97
CA LEU A 178 -19.77 42.55 13.36
C LEU A 178 -18.56 42.78 14.31
N ARG A 179 -18.77 43.19 15.57
CA ARG A 179 -17.66 43.53 16.50
C ARG A 179 -17.05 42.36 17.27
N SER A 180 -17.56 41.12 17.11
CA SER A 180 -17.06 39.95 17.87
C SER A 180 -16.11 39.02 17.10
N ILE A 181 -15.73 39.35 15.85
CA ILE A 181 -14.94 38.44 14.99
C ILE A 181 -13.42 38.67 15.11
N GLU A 182 -12.98 39.88 15.49
CA GLU A 182 -11.55 40.21 15.50
C GLU A 182 -10.77 39.54 16.65
N GLY A 183 -11.40 39.24 17.79
CA GLY A 183 -10.73 38.58 18.93
C GLY A 183 -10.49 37.07 18.80
N LYS A 184 -11.00 36.40 17.75
CA LYS A 184 -10.85 34.94 17.58
C LYS A 184 -9.66 34.55 16.70
N ARG A 185 -9.11 35.47 15.90
CA ARG A 185 -8.01 35.16 14.98
C ARG A 185 -6.69 34.92 15.72
N ASP A 186 -6.38 35.74 16.72
CA ASP A 186 -5.11 35.63 17.47
C ASP A 186 -5.02 34.34 18.29
N SER A 187 -6.15 33.83 18.78
CA SER A 187 -6.21 32.56 19.51
C SER A 187 -6.00 31.33 18.63
N ALA A 188 -6.38 31.40 17.35
CA ALA A 188 -6.22 30.30 16.41
C ALA A 188 -4.76 30.17 15.93
N GLU A 189 -4.07 31.30 15.74
CA GLU A 189 -2.66 31.29 15.33
C GLU A 189 -1.73 30.73 16.41
N ALA A 190 -2.02 31.02 17.69
CA ALA A 190 -1.27 30.45 18.81
C ALA A 190 -1.37 28.91 18.88
N GLY A 191 -2.56 28.34 18.60
CA GLY A 191 -2.75 26.89 18.57
C GLY A 191 -1.95 26.21 17.46
N ILE A 192 -1.92 26.81 16.26
CA ILE A 192 -1.20 26.28 15.10
C ILE A 192 0.32 26.26 15.35
N GLN A 193 0.86 27.26 16.06
CA GLN A 193 2.30 27.29 16.36
C GLN A 193 2.72 26.21 17.35
N VAL A 194 1.92 25.94 18.39
CA VAL A 194 2.23 24.89 19.38
C VAL A 194 2.24 23.50 18.73
N GLU A 195 1.32 23.24 17.80
CA GLU A 195 1.28 21.97 17.06
C GLU A 195 2.48 21.80 16.12
N ARG A 196 2.93 22.87 15.45
CA ARG A 196 4.14 22.80 14.61
C ARG A 196 5.40 22.48 15.41
N VAL A 197 5.56 23.09 16.60
CA VAL A 197 6.71 22.82 17.48
C VAL A 197 6.70 21.38 17.99
N SER A 198 5.53 20.81 18.29
CA SER A 198 5.43 19.41 18.73
C SER A 198 5.79 18.42 17.61
N GLN A 199 5.31 18.67 16.38
CA GLN A 199 5.65 17.86 15.20
C GLN A 199 7.14 17.93 14.88
N GLN A 200 7.76 19.11 14.99
CA GLN A 200 9.19 19.29 14.73
C GLN A 200 10.06 18.54 15.74
N ARG A 201 9.72 18.58 17.04
CA ARG A 201 10.42 17.79 18.07
C ARG A 201 10.29 16.28 17.85
N ALA A 202 9.13 15.82 17.36
CA ALA A 202 8.93 14.40 17.03
C ALA A 202 9.80 13.95 15.84
N LEU A 203 9.95 14.81 14.82
CA LEU A 203 10.85 14.55 13.69
C LEU A 203 12.32 14.52 14.12
N GLU A 204 12.76 15.46 14.96
CA GLU A 204 14.12 15.47 15.50
C GLU A 204 14.43 14.20 16.32
N GLY A 205 13.47 13.72 17.11
CA GLY A 205 13.59 12.46 17.85
C GLY A 205 13.78 11.24 16.93
N ARG A 206 13.03 11.19 15.82
CA ARG A 206 13.17 10.12 14.82
C ARG A 206 14.53 10.17 14.13
N ASN A 207 15.00 11.35 13.75
CA ASN A 207 16.29 11.51 13.08
C ASN A 207 17.45 11.06 13.98
N ARG A 208 17.43 11.40 15.27
CA ARG A 208 18.43 10.91 16.24
C ARG A 208 18.42 9.38 16.39
N ALA A 209 17.25 8.75 16.30
CA ALA A 209 17.15 7.29 16.36
C ALA A 209 17.76 6.62 15.11
N VAL A 210 17.54 7.20 13.92
CA VAL A 210 18.14 6.74 12.67
C VAL A 210 19.66 6.90 12.69
N GLU A 211 20.18 8.02 13.20
CA GLU A 211 21.62 8.24 13.35
C GLU A 211 22.28 7.18 14.26
N LYS A 212 21.63 6.82 15.38
CA LYS A 212 22.10 5.75 16.27
C LYS A 212 22.12 4.38 15.58
N LEU A 213 21.09 4.06 14.81
CA LEU A 213 21.04 2.79 14.06
C LEU A 213 22.15 2.74 13.00
N ASN A 214 22.36 3.82 12.27
CA ASN A 214 23.44 3.89 11.27
C ASN A 214 24.83 3.76 11.93
N ALA A 215 25.04 4.35 13.10
CA ALA A 215 26.27 4.18 13.86
C ALA A 215 26.49 2.72 14.32
N ALA A 216 25.43 2.03 14.76
CA ALA A 216 25.50 0.61 15.13
C ALA A 216 25.82 -0.28 13.92
N VAL A 217 25.18 -0.03 12.77
CA VAL A 217 25.47 -0.75 11.51
C VAL A 217 26.92 -0.54 11.06
N ALA A 218 27.44 0.69 11.19
CA ALA A 218 28.83 0.96 10.89
C ALA A 218 29.77 0.14 11.80
N SER A 219 29.49 0.07 13.10
CA SER A 219 30.29 -0.72 14.04
C SER A 219 30.26 -2.24 13.77
N LEU A 220 29.13 -2.76 13.27
CA LEU A 220 29.01 -4.16 12.85
C LEU A 220 29.81 -4.45 11.57
N SER A 221 29.82 -3.51 10.62
CA SER A 221 30.62 -3.64 9.39
C SER A 221 32.13 -3.64 9.65
N ASP A 222 32.58 -2.95 10.71
CA ASP A 222 33.97 -3.01 11.16
C ASP A 222 34.30 -4.32 11.88
N LEU A 223 33.32 -4.99 12.51
CA LEU A 223 33.47 -6.34 13.06
C LEU A 223 33.57 -7.40 11.96
N GLU A 224 32.75 -7.30 10.90
CA GLU A 224 32.80 -8.24 9.77
C GLU A 224 34.12 -8.18 8.99
N ARG A 225 34.82 -7.04 9.02
CA ARG A 225 36.17 -6.88 8.45
C ARG A 225 37.27 -7.49 9.30
N ARG A 226 37.01 -7.83 10.57
CA ARG A 226 37.97 -8.51 11.46
C ARG A 226 37.68 -10.01 11.46
N ASP A 227 38.26 -10.72 10.50
CA ASP A 227 38.51 -12.18 10.51
C ASP A 227 37.33 -13.09 10.95
N VAL A 228 36.16 -12.91 10.32
CA VAL A 228 34.98 -13.75 10.57
C VAL A 228 35.06 -15.14 9.90
N PHE A 229 36.07 -15.41 9.05
CA PHE A 229 36.20 -16.69 8.36
C PHE A 229 36.69 -17.88 9.22
N ALA A 230 36.90 -17.71 10.53
CA ALA A 230 37.45 -18.76 11.40
C ALA A 230 36.47 -19.36 12.43
N LEU A 231 35.32 -18.74 12.71
CA LEU A 231 34.43 -19.20 13.76
C LEU A 231 33.37 -20.17 13.21
N ARG A 232 33.28 -21.37 13.81
CA ARG A 232 32.24 -22.35 13.49
C ARG A 232 30.87 -21.79 13.92
N GLY A 233 29.81 -22.16 13.22
CA GLY A 233 28.45 -21.58 13.39
C GLY A 233 27.92 -21.54 14.82
N ASP A 234 28.42 -22.40 15.71
CA ASP A 234 28.02 -22.47 17.12
C ASP A 234 28.65 -21.36 17.99
N GLU A 235 29.80 -20.80 17.57
CA GLU A 235 30.48 -19.69 18.26
C GLU A 235 29.88 -18.34 17.89
N TRP A 236 29.26 -18.24 16.72
CA TRP A 236 28.60 -17.02 16.23
C TRP A 236 27.37 -16.66 17.04
N THR A 237 26.53 -17.65 17.36
CA THR A 237 25.33 -17.46 18.19
C THR A 237 25.69 -17.02 19.61
N ALA A 238 26.74 -17.61 20.20
CA ALA A 238 27.20 -17.22 21.53
C ALA A 238 27.78 -15.80 21.58
N ALA A 239 28.60 -15.42 20.58
CA ALA A 239 29.15 -14.07 20.48
C ALA A 239 28.04 -13.03 20.23
N PHE A 240 27.07 -13.36 19.38
CA PHE A 240 25.92 -12.51 19.09
C PHE A 240 25.02 -12.30 20.31
N ASP A 241 24.66 -13.37 21.02
CA ASP A 241 23.87 -13.27 22.25
C ASP A 241 24.60 -12.47 23.34
N THR A 242 25.92 -12.61 23.44
CA THR A 242 26.73 -11.85 24.40
C THR A 242 26.77 -10.35 24.06
N ALA A 243 26.96 -9.99 22.79
CA ALA A 243 26.97 -8.60 22.33
C ALA A 243 25.59 -7.93 22.48
N VAL A 244 24.52 -8.65 22.12
CA VAL A 244 23.14 -8.20 22.28
C VAL A 244 22.80 -8.00 23.76
N THR A 245 23.24 -8.90 24.64
CA THR A 245 22.97 -8.79 26.08
C THR A 245 23.77 -7.64 26.72
N ALA A 246 24.99 -7.37 26.25
CA ALA A 246 25.84 -6.29 26.76
C ALA A 246 25.29 -4.89 26.42
N GLU A 247 24.76 -4.67 25.22
CA GLU A 247 24.22 -3.37 24.83
C GLU A 247 22.74 -3.16 25.18
N LEU A 248 21.92 -4.21 25.13
CA LEU A 248 20.46 -4.09 25.25
C LEU A 248 19.91 -4.63 26.58
N GLY A 249 20.78 -5.06 27.50
CA GLY A 249 20.45 -5.40 28.90
C GLY A 249 19.56 -6.64 29.08
N SER A 250 19.05 -7.21 27.99
CA SER A 250 18.16 -8.37 27.98
C SER A 250 18.21 -9.05 26.61
N PRO A 251 18.52 -10.36 26.54
CA PRO A 251 18.59 -11.09 25.26
C PRO A 251 17.24 -11.09 24.51
N GLY A 252 16.12 -10.92 25.21
CA GLY A 252 14.80 -10.83 24.59
C GLY A 252 14.51 -9.51 23.88
N GLU A 253 15.26 -8.44 24.17
CA GLU A 253 15.00 -7.11 23.65
C GLU A 253 15.73 -6.86 22.32
N GLY A 254 16.94 -7.40 22.15
CA GLY A 254 17.69 -7.29 20.89
C GLY A 254 17.07 -8.05 19.71
N VAL A 255 16.55 -9.25 19.96
CA VAL A 255 15.83 -10.02 18.93
C VAL A 255 14.59 -9.27 18.44
N ARG A 256 13.91 -8.52 19.33
CA ARG A 256 12.73 -7.70 18.97
C ARG A 256 13.11 -6.46 18.17
N VAL A 257 14.26 -5.85 18.44
CA VAL A 257 14.77 -4.69 17.67
C VAL A 257 15.18 -5.13 16.27
N LEU A 258 15.87 -6.27 16.13
CA LEU A 258 16.26 -6.83 14.84
C LEU A 258 15.06 -7.31 14.01
N LEU A 259 14.08 -7.99 14.61
CA LEU A 259 12.84 -8.35 13.92
C LEU A 259 12.03 -7.13 13.47
N ARG A 260 12.09 -6.02 14.21
CA ARG A 260 11.49 -4.74 13.77
C ARG A 260 12.25 -4.10 12.62
N ALA A 261 13.58 -4.15 12.62
CA ALA A 261 14.40 -3.61 11.55
C ALA A 261 14.25 -4.41 10.26
N ALA A 262 14.22 -5.75 10.35
CA ALA A 262 14.01 -6.64 9.21
C ALA A 262 12.60 -6.52 8.61
N ALA A 263 11.59 -6.16 9.41
CA ALA A 263 10.22 -5.92 8.92
C ALA A 263 10.02 -4.55 8.26
N GLN A 264 11.02 -3.67 8.28
CA GLN A 264 10.98 -2.35 7.65
C GLN A 264 11.79 -2.28 6.35
N LEU A 265 12.50 -3.36 6.00
CA LEU A 265 13.11 -3.60 4.69
C LEU A 265 12.13 -4.38 3.80
#